data_AF-K2IED8-F1
#
_entry.id   AF-K2IED8-F1
#
_cell.length_a   1.000
_cell.length_b   1.000
_cell.length_c   1.000
_cell.angle_alpha   90.00
_cell.angle_beta   90.00
_cell.angle_gamma   90.00
#
_symmetry.space_group_name_H-M   'P 1'
#
loop_
_entity.id
_entity.type
_entity.pdbx_description
1 polymer ?
#
loop_
_entity_poly.entity_id
_entity_poly.type
_entity_poly.pdbx_seq_one_letter_code
_entity_poly.pdbx_strand_id
1 'polypeptide(L)'
;MMKKTLLATALLGALATPAMAADYVIDHEGQHAFIQFKIKHLGYSWLLGQFNDFDGTFSYDDKNPQASKVSVNINTDSLNSAHAERDKHLKSKDFLDVASFPKASFESTAFTPKADGTAVLTGNFTLHGVTKPISIDVTHIGGGADPWGGYRQGFEGTTSFKLADYGINYDLGPASKEVQIYISLEGVRQ
;
A
#
# COMPACT_ATOMS: atom_id res chain seq x y z
N MET A 1 -73.77 -4.34 18.18
CA MET A 1 -73.41 -4.71 16.79
C MET A 1 -72.29 -3.78 16.34
N MET A 2 -71.22 -4.33 15.74
CA MET A 2 -70.05 -3.68 15.12
C MET A 2 -68.99 -3.03 16.06
N LYS A 3 -67.96 -3.83 16.41
CA LYS A 3 -66.63 -3.32 16.78
C LYS A 3 -65.87 -3.02 15.48
N LYS A 4 -65.44 -1.77 15.27
CA LYS A 4 -64.56 -1.37 14.16
C LYS A 4 -63.11 -1.64 14.57
N THR A 5 -62.47 -2.60 13.92
CA THR A 5 -61.05 -2.89 14.10
C THR A 5 -60.27 -2.08 13.07
N LEU A 6 -59.49 -1.09 13.52
CA LEU A 6 -58.50 -0.40 12.70
C LEU A 6 -57.23 -1.27 12.67
N LEU A 7 -56.86 -1.79 11.49
CA LEU A 7 -55.51 -2.32 11.26
C LEU A 7 -54.57 -1.13 11.04
N ALA A 8 -53.63 -0.92 11.97
CA ALA A 8 -52.48 -0.06 11.77
C ALA A 8 -51.35 -0.90 11.16
N THR A 9 -51.05 -0.68 9.88
CA THR A 9 -49.89 -1.29 9.21
C THR A 9 -48.64 -0.52 9.65
N ALA A 10 -47.89 -1.05 10.61
CA ALA A 10 -46.58 -0.52 10.95
C ALA A 10 -45.56 -0.97 9.88
N LEU A 11 -45.18 -0.04 9.00
CA LEU A 11 -44.04 -0.24 8.09
C LEU A 11 -42.76 -0.18 8.93
N LEU A 12 -42.20 -1.34 9.28
CA LEU A 12 -40.85 -1.45 9.83
C LEU A 12 -39.86 -1.18 8.69
N GLY A 13 -39.46 0.07 8.51
CA GLY A 13 -38.32 0.42 7.66
C GLY A 13 -37.05 -0.13 8.30
N ALA A 14 -36.43 -1.12 7.69
CA ALA A 14 -35.10 -1.57 8.07
C ALA A 14 -34.11 -0.43 7.82
N LEU A 15 -33.64 0.22 8.88
CA LEU A 15 -32.50 1.13 8.81
C LEU A 15 -31.27 0.29 8.45
N ALA A 16 -30.87 0.31 7.18
CA ALA A 16 -29.58 -0.23 6.77
C ALA A 16 -28.50 0.65 7.42
N THR A 17 -27.89 0.16 8.49
CA THR A 17 -26.66 0.76 9.02
C THR A 17 -25.61 0.68 7.89
N PRO A 18 -24.93 1.79 7.54
CA PRO A 18 -23.84 1.72 6.59
C PRO A 18 -22.84 0.68 7.10
N ALA A 19 -22.52 -0.30 6.27
CA ALA A 19 -21.44 -1.22 6.58
C ALA A 19 -20.17 -0.37 6.69
N MET A 20 -19.52 -0.42 7.85
CA MET A 20 -18.23 0.24 8.03
C MET A 20 -17.18 -0.57 7.27
N ALA A 21 -16.21 0.11 6.66
CA ALA A 21 -15.05 -0.56 6.11
C ALA A 21 -14.41 -1.45 7.17
N ALA A 22 -14.07 -2.68 6.79
CA ALA A 22 -13.38 -3.59 7.68
C ALA A 22 -11.90 -3.23 7.70
N ASP A 23 -11.28 -3.39 8.86
CA ASP A 23 -9.85 -3.16 9.04
C ASP A 23 -9.07 -4.46 8.83
N TYR A 24 -7.88 -4.32 8.25
CA TYR A 24 -6.97 -5.40 7.91
C TYR A 24 -5.56 -5.03 8.37
N VAL A 25 -4.83 -6.03 8.86
CA VAL A 25 -3.38 -5.95 9.09
C VAL A 25 -2.67 -6.63 7.92
N ILE A 26 -1.64 -5.99 7.37
CA ILE A 26 -0.84 -6.56 6.28
C ILE A 26 -0.14 -7.82 6.78
N ASP A 27 -0.28 -8.92 6.05
CA ASP A 27 0.28 -10.23 6.42
C ASP A 27 1.77 -10.32 6.04
N HIS A 28 2.59 -9.52 6.72
CA HIS A 28 4.04 -9.58 6.63
C HIS A 28 4.58 -10.86 7.29
N GLU A 29 4.08 -11.22 8.47
CA GLU A 29 4.53 -12.40 9.23
C GLU A 29 4.34 -13.71 8.43
N GLY A 30 3.22 -13.84 7.72
CA GLY A 30 2.94 -14.95 6.81
C GLY A 30 3.66 -14.86 5.45
N GLN A 31 4.41 -13.79 5.19
CA GLN A 31 5.12 -13.51 3.94
C GLN A 31 4.21 -13.38 2.71
N HIS A 32 3.00 -12.87 2.88
CA HIS A 32 2.06 -12.58 1.79
C HIS A 32 2.05 -11.09 1.41
N ALA A 33 3.16 -10.39 1.68
CA ALA A 33 3.33 -8.99 1.33
C ALA A 33 4.75 -8.71 0.82
N PHE A 34 4.84 -7.88 -0.22
CA PHE A 34 6.07 -7.55 -0.93
C PHE A 34 6.08 -6.07 -1.32
N ILE A 35 7.16 -5.37 -0.99
CA ILE A 35 7.48 -4.04 -1.51
C ILE A 35 8.79 -4.17 -2.28
N GLN A 36 8.67 -4.23 -3.60
CA GLN A 36 9.78 -4.43 -4.52
C GLN A 36 10.06 -3.16 -5.31
N PHE A 37 11.30 -3.00 -5.71
CA PHE A 37 11.72 -1.91 -6.57
C PHE A 37 12.60 -2.39 -7.70
N LYS A 38 12.62 -1.60 -8.76
CA LYS A 38 13.60 -1.72 -9.83
C LYS A 38 14.06 -0.38 -10.33
N ILE A 39 15.31 -0.33 -10.75
CA ILE A 39 15.93 0.83 -11.38
C ILE A 39 16.88 0.36 -12.48
N LYS A 40 17.08 1.17 -13.51
CA LYS A 40 18.04 0.82 -14.56
C LYS A 40 19.47 0.88 -14.02
N HIS A 41 20.31 -0.03 -14.49
CA HIS A 41 21.75 0.01 -14.26
C HIS A 41 22.45 0.33 -15.59
N LEU A 42 23.04 1.53 -15.68
CA LEU A 42 23.69 2.10 -16.87
C LEU A 42 22.80 2.13 -18.14
N GLY A 43 21.49 1.90 -18.00
CA GLY A 43 20.57 1.75 -19.12
C GLY A 43 20.59 0.39 -19.83
N TYR A 44 21.38 -0.58 -19.37
CA TYR A 44 21.52 -1.89 -20.03
C TYR A 44 20.66 -2.99 -19.40
N SER A 45 20.49 -2.95 -18.08
CA SER A 45 19.73 -3.96 -17.34
C SER A 45 18.91 -3.33 -16.22
N TRP A 46 18.09 -4.16 -15.58
CA TRP A 46 17.36 -3.81 -14.37
C TRP A 46 18.09 -4.32 -13.14
N LEU A 47 18.32 -3.43 -12.20
CA LEU A 47 18.63 -3.78 -10.81
C LEU A 47 17.29 -3.97 -10.11
N LEU A 48 17.13 -5.11 -9.43
CA LEU A 48 15.96 -5.44 -8.63
C LEU A 48 16.35 -5.41 -7.14
N GLY A 49 15.41 -5.02 -6.30
CA GLY A 49 15.53 -5.15 -4.85
C GLY A 49 14.18 -5.09 -4.16
N GLN A 50 14.20 -5.26 -2.84
CA GLN A 50 13.00 -5.25 -2.01
C GLN A 50 13.32 -4.78 -0.59
N PHE A 51 12.28 -4.43 0.17
CA PHE A 51 12.35 -4.22 1.61
C PHE A 51 11.74 -5.42 2.32
N ASN A 52 12.50 -6.04 3.21
CA ASN A 52 12.10 -7.28 3.87
C ASN A 52 11.37 -7.05 5.20
N ASP A 53 11.38 -5.85 5.75
CA ASP A 53 10.81 -5.53 7.05
C ASP A 53 9.96 -4.26 6.93
N PHE A 54 8.65 -4.46 7.07
CA PHE A 54 7.65 -3.41 7.01
C PHE A 54 6.36 -3.88 7.69
N ASP A 55 5.57 -2.93 8.17
CA ASP A 55 4.26 -3.16 8.74
C ASP A 55 3.24 -2.23 8.10
N GLY A 56 1.96 -2.55 8.30
CA GLY A 56 0.91 -1.64 7.89
C GLY A 56 -0.49 -2.19 8.11
N THR A 57 -1.44 -1.30 7.94
CA THR A 57 -2.87 -1.57 8.07
C THR A 57 -3.61 -0.91 6.93
N PHE A 58 -4.74 -1.49 6.55
CA PHE A 58 -5.68 -0.82 5.65
C PHE A 58 -7.12 -1.12 6.02
N SER A 59 -8.02 -0.24 5.60
CA SER A 59 -9.46 -0.47 5.65
C SER A 59 -10.02 -0.63 4.24
N TYR A 60 -10.99 -1.52 4.07
CA TYR A 60 -11.61 -1.77 2.77
C TYR A 60 -13.07 -2.22 2.89
N ASP A 61 -13.92 -1.64 2.03
CA ASP A 61 -15.31 -2.02 1.79
C ASP A 61 -15.56 -2.07 0.28
N ASP A 62 -15.90 -3.24 -0.26
CA ASP A 62 -16.26 -3.41 -1.67
C ASP A 62 -17.44 -2.52 -2.09
N LYS A 63 -18.34 -2.19 -1.15
CA LYS A 63 -19.51 -1.35 -1.42
C LYS A 63 -19.22 0.14 -1.34
N ASN A 64 -18.11 0.52 -0.69
CA ASN A 64 -17.68 1.90 -0.53
C ASN A 64 -16.14 2.01 -0.55
N PRO A 65 -15.49 1.66 -1.67
CA PRO A 65 -14.03 1.59 -1.74
C PRO A 65 -13.38 2.98 -1.57
N GLN A 66 -14.11 4.07 -1.79
CA GLN A 66 -13.60 5.43 -1.56
C GLN A 66 -13.32 5.76 -0.09
N ALA A 67 -13.89 5.00 0.85
CA ALA A 67 -13.63 5.15 2.29
C ALA A 67 -12.36 4.43 2.76
N SER A 68 -11.65 3.76 1.85
CA SER A 68 -10.44 3.00 2.17
C SER A 68 -9.33 3.91 2.70
N LYS A 69 -8.61 3.40 3.70
CA LYS A 69 -7.40 4.04 4.25
C LYS A 69 -6.27 3.04 4.26
N VAL A 70 -5.05 3.51 4.10
CA VAL A 70 -3.82 2.70 4.11
C VAL A 70 -2.73 3.46 4.86
N SER A 71 -2.06 2.76 5.77
CA SER A 71 -0.85 3.22 6.48
C SER A 71 0.20 2.13 6.39
N VAL A 72 1.42 2.47 5.97
CA VAL A 72 2.54 1.53 5.83
C VAL A 72 3.82 2.17 6.37
N ASN A 73 4.60 1.37 7.08
CA ASN A 73 5.90 1.72 7.64
C ASN A 73 6.95 0.74 7.13
N ILE A 74 8.06 1.26 6.61
CA ILE A 74 9.12 0.45 6.02
C ILE A 74 10.41 0.70 6.79
N ASN A 75 11.04 -0.34 7.30
CA ASN A 75 12.40 -0.27 7.83
C ASN A 75 13.37 -0.24 6.64
N THR A 76 14.05 0.90 6.43
CA THR A 76 14.92 1.09 5.26
C THR A 76 16.19 0.25 5.32
N ASP A 77 16.63 -0.16 6.52
CA ASP A 77 17.76 -1.08 6.69
C ASP A 77 17.40 -2.53 6.27
N SER A 78 16.14 -2.82 5.98
CA SER A 78 15.75 -4.13 5.47
C SER A 78 15.93 -4.30 3.96
N LEU A 79 16.49 -3.28 3.29
CA LEU A 79 16.78 -3.32 1.86
C LEU A 79 17.67 -4.52 1.51
N ASN A 80 17.24 -5.27 0.50
CA ASN A 80 17.94 -6.40 -0.07
C ASN A 80 17.88 -6.34 -1.60
N SER A 81 19.05 -6.21 -2.23
CA SER A 81 19.23 -6.29 -3.69
C SER A 81 19.97 -7.57 -4.13
N ALA A 82 20.08 -8.55 -3.23
CA ALA A 82 20.84 -9.79 -3.39
C ALA A 82 22.35 -9.56 -3.61
N HIS A 83 22.92 -8.48 -3.08
CA HIS A 83 24.35 -8.19 -3.17
C HIS A 83 24.83 -7.33 -1.99
N ALA A 84 25.57 -7.93 -1.05
CA ALA A 84 25.94 -7.31 0.21
C ALA A 84 26.62 -5.93 0.09
N GLU A 85 27.64 -5.77 -0.77
CA GLU A 85 28.32 -4.46 -0.91
C GLU A 85 27.41 -3.39 -1.52
N ARG A 86 26.44 -3.80 -2.34
CA ARG A 86 25.50 -2.86 -2.95
C ARG A 86 24.46 -2.44 -1.93
N ASP A 87 23.95 -3.38 -1.14
CA ASP A 87 23.04 -3.08 -0.04
C ASP A 87 23.70 -2.15 0.96
N LYS A 88 24.97 -2.40 1.31
CA LYS A 88 25.78 -1.51 2.14
C LYS A 88 25.88 -0.09 1.56
N HIS A 89 26.11 0.05 0.25
CA HIS A 89 26.18 1.36 -0.40
C HIS A 89 24.81 2.06 -0.44
N LEU A 90 23.75 1.34 -0.83
CA LEU A 90 22.37 1.85 -0.87
C LEU A 90 21.85 2.30 0.49
N LYS A 91 22.36 1.71 1.58
CA LYS A 91 22.02 2.11 2.95
C LYS A 91 22.82 3.30 3.48
N SER A 92 23.91 3.66 2.80
CA SER A 92 24.78 4.75 3.23
C SER A 92 24.19 6.14 2.97
N LYS A 93 24.88 7.17 3.46
CA LYS A 93 24.57 8.60 3.26
C LYS A 93 24.46 9.06 1.80
N ASP A 94 25.00 8.27 0.87
CA ASP A 94 24.91 8.56 -0.57
C ASP A 94 23.50 8.27 -1.11
N PHE A 95 22.74 7.41 -0.42
CA PHE A 95 21.43 6.91 -0.84
C PHE A 95 20.38 7.06 0.26
N LEU A 96 20.00 5.96 0.94
CA LEU A 96 18.89 5.97 1.89
C LEU A 96 19.25 6.58 3.25
N ASP A 97 20.54 6.72 3.55
CA ASP A 97 21.07 7.19 4.83
C ASP A 97 20.32 6.59 6.03
N VAL A 98 20.29 5.26 6.12
CA VAL A 98 19.43 4.54 7.08
C VAL A 98 19.79 4.83 8.53
N ALA A 99 21.00 5.34 8.79
CA ALA A 99 21.41 5.79 10.11
C ALA A 99 20.65 7.06 10.55
N SER A 100 20.38 7.98 9.62
CA SER A 100 19.62 9.22 9.88
C SER A 100 18.12 9.03 9.64
N PHE A 101 17.75 8.20 8.67
CA PHE A 101 16.37 7.96 8.22
C PHE A 101 16.07 6.45 8.20
N PRO A 102 15.95 5.80 9.37
CA PRO A 102 15.74 4.34 9.46
C PRO A 102 14.36 3.89 8.95
N LYS A 103 13.46 4.84 8.68
CA LYS A 103 12.07 4.56 8.33
C LYS A 103 11.63 5.37 7.11
N ALA A 104 10.94 4.70 6.19
CA ALA A 104 10.06 5.32 5.21
C ALA A 104 8.60 5.03 5.59
N SER A 105 7.66 5.88 5.19
CA SER A 105 6.25 5.68 5.52
C SER A 105 5.32 6.20 4.44
N PHE A 106 4.16 5.55 4.29
CA PHE A 106 3.10 5.98 3.39
C PHE A 106 1.78 6.11 4.17
N GLU A 107 1.10 7.23 3.98
CA GLU A 107 -0.24 7.49 4.54
C GLU A 107 -1.19 7.93 3.43
N SER A 108 -2.24 7.15 3.20
CA SER A 108 -3.24 7.46 2.18
C SER A 108 -4.01 8.74 2.49
N THR A 109 -4.40 9.44 1.43
CA THR A 109 -5.25 10.64 1.47
C THR A 109 -6.54 10.46 0.67
N ALA A 110 -6.52 9.61 -0.36
CA ALA A 110 -7.70 9.28 -1.16
C ALA A 110 -7.54 7.92 -1.86
N PHE A 111 -8.64 7.18 -1.98
CA PHE A 111 -8.76 6.01 -2.82
C PHE A 111 -9.83 6.29 -3.90
N THR A 112 -9.41 6.31 -5.16
CA THR A 112 -10.27 6.68 -6.30
C THR A 112 -10.47 5.48 -7.21
N PRO A 113 -11.61 4.76 -7.15
CA PRO A 113 -11.89 3.65 -8.06
C PRO A 113 -12.09 4.17 -9.49
N LYS A 114 -11.65 3.37 -10.47
CA LYS A 114 -11.82 3.60 -11.91
C LYS A 114 -12.88 2.63 -12.45
N ALA A 115 -13.43 2.97 -13.62
CA ALA A 115 -14.50 2.18 -14.26
C ALA A 115 -14.02 0.80 -14.79
N ASP A 116 -12.71 0.62 -14.96
CA ASP A 116 -12.08 -0.60 -15.47
C ASP A 116 -11.77 -1.62 -14.35
N GLY A 117 -12.20 -1.37 -13.12
CA GLY A 117 -11.96 -2.23 -11.97
C GLY A 117 -10.62 -1.99 -11.27
N THR A 118 -9.80 -1.05 -11.74
CA THR A 118 -8.61 -0.58 -11.03
C THR A 118 -8.92 0.65 -10.17
N ALA A 119 -7.93 1.16 -9.44
CA ALA A 119 -8.06 2.37 -8.62
C ALA A 119 -6.76 3.17 -8.61
N VAL A 120 -6.84 4.42 -8.14
CA VAL A 120 -5.67 5.23 -7.76
C VAL A 120 -5.73 5.50 -6.27
N LEU A 121 -4.69 5.07 -5.58
CA LEU A 121 -4.44 5.39 -4.18
C LEU A 121 -3.45 6.55 -4.12
N THR A 122 -3.91 7.72 -3.68
CA THR A 122 -3.04 8.89 -3.47
C THR A 122 -2.70 9.01 -1.99
N GLY A 123 -1.46 9.32 -1.66
CA GLY A 123 -1.03 9.48 -0.28
C GLY A 123 0.29 10.19 -0.14
N ASN A 124 0.63 10.52 1.10
CA ASN A 124 1.89 11.14 1.47
C ASN A 124 2.93 10.05 1.71
N PHE A 125 3.94 10.01 0.85
CA PHE A 125 5.12 9.15 1.03
C PHE A 125 6.26 9.96 1.63
N THR A 126 6.83 9.46 2.71
CA THR A 126 8.01 10.01 3.37
C THR A 126 9.18 9.07 3.16
N LEU A 127 10.25 9.57 2.56
CA LEU A 127 11.49 8.86 2.34
C LEU A 127 12.66 9.82 2.52
N HIS A 128 13.71 9.39 3.21
CA HIS A 128 14.93 10.19 3.40
C HIS A 128 14.62 11.60 3.97
N GLY A 129 13.70 11.66 4.94
CA GLY A 129 13.28 12.89 5.62
C GLY A 129 12.37 13.82 4.81
N VAL A 130 12.05 13.49 3.56
CA VAL A 130 11.22 14.32 2.67
C VAL A 130 9.87 13.67 2.46
N THR A 131 8.79 14.44 2.64
CA THR A 131 7.42 13.99 2.37
C THR A 131 6.89 14.57 1.05
N LYS A 132 6.34 13.72 0.19
CA LYS A 132 5.71 14.11 -1.08
C LYS A 132 4.40 13.34 -1.30
N PRO A 133 3.40 13.95 -1.95
CA PRO A 133 2.25 13.21 -2.44
C PRO A 133 2.68 12.33 -3.62
N ILE A 134 2.29 11.06 -3.59
CA ILE A 134 2.44 10.11 -4.71
C ILE A 134 1.10 9.45 -5.02
N SER A 135 0.99 8.90 -6.22
CA SER A 135 -0.14 8.09 -6.65
C SER A 135 0.32 6.67 -6.96
N ILE A 136 -0.44 5.70 -6.48
CA ILE A 136 -0.23 4.27 -6.70
C ILE A 136 -1.42 3.78 -7.53
N ASP A 137 -1.14 3.21 -8.70
CA ASP A 137 -2.16 2.48 -9.46
C ASP A 137 -2.38 1.14 -8.79
N VAL A 138 -3.62 0.87 -8.36
CA VAL A 138 -3.98 -0.28 -7.53
C VAL A 138 -4.97 -1.18 -8.29
N THR A 139 -4.75 -2.48 -8.22
CA THR A 139 -5.68 -3.50 -8.69
C THR A 139 -6.09 -4.38 -7.51
N HIS A 140 -7.40 -4.56 -7.33
CA HIS A 140 -7.91 -5.57 -6.40
C HIS A 140 -7.75 -6.94 -7.05
N ILE A 141 -7.03 -7.84 -6.37
CA ILE A 141 -6.75 -9.19 -6.88
C ILE A 141 -7.86 -10.15 -6.45
N GLY A 142 -8.32 -10.02 -5.21
CA GLY A 142 -9.42 -10.83 -4.68
C GLY A 142 -9.47 -10.82 -3.15
N GLY A 143 -10.46 -11.51 -2.60
CA GLY A 143 -10.62 -11.67 -1.16
C GLY A 143 -11.65 -12.72 -0.81
N GLY A 144 -11.64 -13.18 0.44
CA GLY A 144 -12.53 -14.26 0.88
C GLY A 144 -12.14 -14.84 2.23
N ALA A 145 -12.91 -15.85 2.66
CA ALA A 145 -12.58 -16.65 3.83
C ALA A 145 -11.30 -17.45 3.60
N ASP A 146 -10.44 -17.53 4.61
CA ASP A 146 -9.21 -18.31 4.55
C ASP A 146 -9.36 -19.71 5.20
N PRO A 147 -8.41 -20.63 4.98
CA PRO A 147 -8.47 -21.99 5.55
C PRO A 147 -8.38 -22.06 7.08
N TRP A 148 -8.07 -20.96 7.76
CA TRP A 148 -7.86 -20.89 9.21
C TRP A 148 -9.01 -20.17 9.93
N GLY A 149 -10.09 -19.84 9.22
CA GLY A 149 -11.28 -19.19 9.75
C GLY A 149 -11.23 -17.66 9.75
N GLY A 150 -10.21 -17.06 9.14
CA GLY A 150 -10.08 -15.63 8.90
C GLY A 150 -10.72 -15.17 7.60
N TYR A 151 -10.56 -13.88 7.28
CA TYR A 151 -10.96 -13.30 6.00
C TYR A 151 -9.83 -12.42 5.48
N ARG A 152 -9.55 -12.50 4.17
CA ARG A 152 -8.42 -11.84 3.54
C ARG A 152 -8.82 -10.96 2.38
N GLN A 153 -8.01 -9.94 2.11
CA GLN A 153 -8.10 -9.09 0.91
C GLN A 153 -6.71 -8.88 0.33
N GLY A 154 -6.58 -9.06 -0.99
CA GLY A 154 -5.33 -8.98 -1.73
C GLY A 154 -5.35 -7.87 -2.79
N PHE A 155 -4.25 -7.12 -2.86
CA PHE A 155 -4.06 -6.01 -3.80
C PHE A 155 -2.68 -6.04 -4.45
N GLU A 156 -2.62 -5.52 -5.67
CA GLU A 156 -1.39 -5.16 -6.35
C GLU A 156 -1.33 -3.64 -6.53
N GLY A 157 -0.13 -3.07 -6.44
CA GLY A 157 0.13 -1.65 -6.60
C GLY A 157 1.38 -1.36 -7.41
N THR A 158 1.35 -0.30 -8.24
CA THR A 158 2.54 0.20 -8.94
C THR A 158 2.65 1.72 -8.84
N THR A 159 3.88 2.20 -8.73
CA THR A 159 4.19 3.64 -8.77
C THR A 159 5.65 3.86 -9.17
N SER A 160 6.02 5.10 -9.45
CA SER A 160 7.41 5.47 -9.65
C SER A 160 7.68 6.89 -9.15
N PHE A 161 8.94 7.14 -8.78
CA PHE A 161 9.37 8.46 -8.33
C PHE A 161 10.85 8.67 -8.61
N LYS A 162 11.29 9.94 -8.64
CA LYS A 162 12.70 10.28 -8.83
C LYS A 162 13.42 10.28 -7.49
N LEU A 163 14.63 9.73 -7.46
CA LEU A 163 15.47 9.73 -6.26
C LEU A 163 15.74 11.16 -5.74
N ALA A 164 15.99 12.09 -6.67
CA ALA A 164 16.24 13.50 -6.35
C ALA A 164 15.04 14.22 -5.68
N ASP A 165 13.80 13.74 -5.87
CA ASP A 165 12.63 14.34 -5.23
C ASP A 165 12.65 14.14 -3.70
N TYR A 166 13.43 13.17 -3.22
CA TYR A 166 13.65 12.84 -1.80
C TYR A 166 15.07 13.21 -1.33
N GLY A 167 15.81 14.02 -2.09
CA GLY A 167 17.16 14.45 -1.72
C GLY A 167 18.25 13.39 -1.91
N ILE A 168 17.95 12.28 -2.58
CA ILE A 168 18.92 11.25 -2.94
C ILE A 168 19.56 11.63 -4.27
N ASN A 169 20.71 12.30 -4.20
CA ASN A 169 21.32 13.01 -5.33
C ASN A 169 22.53 12.30 -5.96
N TYR A 170 22.85 11.08 -5.55
CA TYR A 170 23.95 10.32 -6.15
C TYR A 170 23.67 10.05 -7.64
N ASP A 171 24.63 10.37 -8.50
CA ASP A 171 24.46 10.23 -9.95
C ASP A 171 24.68 8.78 -10.41
N LEU A 172 23.58 8.13 -10.80
CA LEU A 172 23.55 6.79 -11.40
C LEU A 172 23.49 6.83 -12.95
N GLY A 173 23.62 8.03 -13.54
CA GLY A 173 23.49 8.30 -14.96
C GLY A 173 22.06 8.66 -15.39
N PRO A 174 21.90 9.15 -16.63
CA PRO A 174 20.63 9.71 -17.10
C PRO A 174 19.49 8.69 -17.21
N ALA A 175 19.82 7.40 -17.36
CA ALA A 175 18.86 6.31 -17.44
C ALA A 175 18.29 5.89 -16.07
N SER A 176 18.88 6.36 -14.96
CA SER A 176 18.71 5.79 -13.62
C SER A 176 18.24 6.85 -12.61
N LYS A 177 17.33 7.73 -13.05
CA LYS A 177 16.78 8.81 -12.20
C LYS A 177 15.53 8.40 -11.45
N GLU A 178 14.75 7.50 -12.04
CA GLU A 178 13.44 7.07 -11.55
C GLU A 178 13.52 5.64 -11.06
N VAL A 179 13.04 5.42 -9.84
CA VAL A 179 12.81 4.08 -9.28
C VAL A 179 11.35 3.71 -9.50
N GLN A 180 11.13 2.49 -9.96
CA GLN A 180 9.80 1.91 -10.09
C GLN A 180 9.54 0.98 -8.91
N ILE A 181 8.36 1.10 -8.32
CA ILE A 181 7.92 0.30 -7.18
C ILE A 181 6.80 -0.61 -7.62
N TYR A 182 6.89 -1.86 -7.20
CA TYR A 182 5.85 -2.87 -7.30
C TYR A 182 5.47 -3.32 -5.89
N ILE A 183 4.18 -3.40 -5.63
CA ILE A 183 3.62 -3.78 -4.35
C ILE A 183 2.65 -4.92 -4.59
N SER A 184 2.75 -5.96 -3.77
CA SER A 184 1.71 -6.99 -3.68
C SER A 184 1.48 -7.24 -2.20
N LEU A 185 0.26 -7.11 -1.72
CA LEU A 185 -0.05 -7.28 -0.31
C LEU A 185 -1.36 -8.05 -0.13
N GLU A 186 -1.36 -8.91 0.87
CA GLU A 186 -2.55 -9.54 1.43
C GLU A 186 -2.74 -9.04 2.86
N GLY A 187 -3.97 -8.71 3.23
CA GLY A 187 -4.33 -8.32 4.59
C GLY A 187 -5.26 -9.33 5.25
N VAL A 188 -5.07 -9.53 6.55
CA VAL A 188 -5.95 -10.35 7.41
C VAL A 188 -6.91 -9.43 8.16
N ARG A 189 -8.22 -9.67 8.00
CA ARG A 189 -9.27 -8.89 8.67
C ARG A 189 -9.15 -9.01 10.19
N GLN A 190 -9.39 -7.90 10.88
CA GLN A 190 -9.42 -7.79 12.35
C GLN A 190 -10.83 -7.90 12.92
#